data_AF-A0A953LJL7-F1
#
_entry.id   AF-A0A953LJL7-F1
#
_cell.length_a   1.000
_cell.length_b   1.000
_cell.length_c   1.000
_cell.angle_alpha   90.00
_cell.angle_beta   90.00
_cell.angle_gamma   90.00
#
_symmetry.space_group_name_H-M   'P 1'
#
loop_
_entity.id
_entity.type
_entity.pdbx_description
1 polymer ?
#
loop_
_entity_poly.entity_id
_entity_poly.type
_entity_poly.pdbx_seq_one_letter_code
_entity_poly.pdbx_strand_id
1 'polypeptide(L)'
;MRNERKYKIITLLSLALALLLLGLGVREPFRMATAEYRQHEEYVLKGAQIYAENCVQCHGPYGEGVVGMPLNRAEFRVAPASPAGKEIYAYLFDTIARGREGNAAHYQWVRVKTPEGKDAWMSYTEMPAWLKEHGGPLDEEAVKALTLFIMYDDPSGSQWYMVGDSSKAPIPAADLTPDETGVIPLPDADVPEEVNATAKALLRDLAKTQCLTCHRIGSKGAYIGPDLSQLGLWGIDKEFLVEWIKRASGPNAMPHDERMPIYWSQNRAITSTEIDLSERVVSEGPYYMPAFEDRLTDEEISVIADYLLGLK
;
A
#
# COMPACT_ATOMS: atom_id res chain seq x y z
N MET A 1 -60.01 -49.88 8.92
CA MET A 1 -59.79 -48.80 9.93
C MET A 1 -58.35 -48.66 10.42
N ARG A 2 -57.66 -49.68 10.99
CA ARG A 2 -56.29 -49.51 11.54
C ARG A 2 -55.21 -49.14 10.50
N ASN A 3 -55.36 -49.63 9.26
CA ASN A 3 -54.42 -49.33 8.17
C ASN A 3 -54.66 -47.93 7.57
N GLU A 4 -55.92 -47.49 7.43
CA GLU A 4 -56.26 -46.15 6.92
C GLU A 4 -55.71 -45.03 7.80
N ARG A 5 -55.77 -45.19 9.13
CA ARG A 5 -55.18 -44.20 10.05
C ARG A 5 -53.66 -44.12 9.92
N LYS A 6 -52.99 -45.27 9.70
CA LYS A 6 -51.55 -45.32 9.43
C LYS A 6 -51.18 -44.64 8.12
N TYR A 7 -51.90 -44.92 7.03
CA TYR A 7 -51.66 -44.27 5.73
C TYR A 7 -51.88 -42.75 5.80
N LYS A 8 -52.94 -42.28 6.47
CA LYS A 8 -53.17 -40.83 6.67
C LYS A 8 -52.03 -40.14 7.42
N ILE A 9 -51.51 -40.75 8.49
CA ILE A 9 -50.37 -40.20 9.25
C ILE A 9 -49.12 -40.15 8.38
N ILE A 10 -48.82 -41.22 7.63
CA ILE A 10 -47.66 -41.26 6.72
C ILE A 10 -47.78 -40.16 5.66
N THR A 11 -48.95 -40.01 5.01
CA THR A 11 -49.16 -38.97 4.01
C THR A 11 -48.99 -37.56 4.58
N LEU A 12 -49.51 -37.28 5.78
CA LEU A 12 -49.35 -35.98 6.43
C LEU A 12 -47.89 -35.70 6.81
N LEU A 13 -47.16 -36.69 7.33
CA LEU A 13 -45.74 -36.54 7.66
C LEU A 13 -44.89 -36.36 6.39
N SER A 14 -45.17 -37.10 5.32
CA SER A 14 -44.50 -36.92 4.03
C SER A 14 -44.79 -35.56 3.42
N LEU A 15 -46.04 -35.07 3.52
CA LEU A 15 -46.40 -33.73 3.07
C LEU A 15 -45.71 -32.65 3.91
N ALA A 16 -45.68 -32.81 5.23
CA ALA A 16 -44.99 -31.90 6.13
C ALA A 16 -43.48 -31.85 5.84
N LEU A 17 -42.84 -33.01 5.61
CA LEU A 17 -41.44 -33.09 5.21
C LEU A 17 -41.21 -32.45 3.83
N ALA A 18 -42.10 -32.70 2.86
CA ALA A 18 -42.01 -32.08 1.54
C ALA A 18 -42.13 -30.55 1.63
N LEU A 19 -43.08 -30.03 2.42
CA LEU A 19 -43.23 -28.59 2.67
C LEU A 19 -42.02 -28.01 3.40
N LEU A 20 -41.44 -28.72 4.36
CA LEU A 20 -40.21 -28.32 5.06
C LEU A 20 -39.02 -28.25 4.09
N LEU A 21 -38.80 -29.29 3.29
CA LEU A 21 -37.73 -29.34 2.29
C LEU A 21 -37.90 -28.26 1.23
N LEU A 22 -39.14 -27.98 0.81
CA LEU A 22 -39.44 -26.91 -0.14
C LEU A 22 -39.20 -25.52 0.49
N GLY A 23 -39.58 -25.33 1.75
CA GLY A 23 -39.26 -24.12 2.52
C GLY A 23 -37.75 -23.90 2.71
N LEU A 24 -37.00 -24.97 3.02
CA LEU A 24 -35.54 -24.93 3.09
C LEU A 24 -34.91 -24.66 1.72
N GLY A 25 -35.38 -25.33 0.67
CA GLY A 25 -34.91 -25.16 -0.70
C GLY A 25 -35.12 -23.73 -1.22
N VAL A 26 -36.22 -23.06 -0.83
CA VAL A 26 -36.45 -21.65 -1.15
C VAL A 26 -35.54 -20.72 -0.34
N ARG A 27 -35.24 -21.05 0.92
CA ARG A 27 -34.40 -20.20 1.81
C ARG A 27 -32.90 -20.37 1.54
N GLU A 28 -32.48 -21.53 1.06
CA GLU A 28 -31.06 -21.89 0.92
C GLU A 28 -30.27 -20.95 -0.01
N PRO A 29 -30.78 -20.54 -1.19
CA PRO A 29 -30.08 -19.58 -2.04
C PRO A 29 -29.83 -18.23 -1.35
N PHE A 30 -30.80 -17.71 -0.60
CA PHE A 30 -30.64 -16.46 0.16
C PHE A 30 -29.63 -16.61 1.29
N ARG A 31 -29.63 -17.77 1.97
CA ARG A 31 -28.67 -18.08 3.03
C ARG A 31 -27.24 -18.16 2.47
N MET A 32 -27.07 -18.84 1.34
CA MET A 32 -25.79 -18.96 0.64
C MET A 32 -25.28 -17.59 0.18
N ALA A 33 -26.11 -16.78 -0.47
CA ALA A 33 -25.74 -15.44 -0.91
C ALA A 33 -25.33 -14.53 0.27
N THR A 34 -26.06 -14.59 1.40
CA THR A 34 -25.70 -13.84 2.60
C THR A 34 -24.37 -14.30 3.20
N ALA A 35 -24.11 -15.62 3.20
CA ALA A 35 -22.86 -16.18 3.71
C ALA A 35 -21.67 -15.82 2.83
N GLU A 36 -21.82 -15.89 1.50
CA GLU A 36 -20.81 -15.48 0.52
C GLU A 36 -20.44 -14.01 0.67
N TYR A 37 -21.43 -13.13 0.81
CA TYR A 37 -21.19 -11.69 1.04
C TYR A 37 -20.41 -11.42 2.33
N ARG A 38 -20.82 -12.04 3.45
CA ARG A 38 -20.12 -11.87 4.74
C ARG A 38 -18.69 -12.39 4.69
N GLN A 39 -18.50 -13.55 4.07
CA GLN A 39 -17.18 -14.10 3.86
C GLN A 39 -16.34 -13.11 3.04
N HIS A 40 -16.87 -12.59 1.94
CA HIS A 40 -16.17 -11.61 1.11
C HIS A 40 -15.74 -10.36 1.90
N GLU A 41 -16.62 -9.77 2.70
CA GLU A 41 -16.28 -8.63 3.58
C GLU A 41 -15.19 -8.99 4.60
N GLU A 42 -15.24 -10.17 5.21
CA GLU A 42 -14.24 -10.64 6.16
C GLU A 42 -12.86 -10.78 5.49
N TYR A 43 -12.80 -11.31 4.27
CA TYR A 43 -11.57 -11.39 3.48
C TYR A 43 -11.02 -10.00 3.14
N VAL A 44 -11.88 -9.06 2.78
CA VAL A 44 -11.48 -7.68 2.47
C VAL A 44 -10.91 -6.99 3.71
N LEU A 45 -11.55 -7.14 4.87
CA LEU A 45 -11.03 -6.58 6.14
C LEU A 45 -9.70 -7.22 6.55
N LYS A 46 -9.58 -8.55 6.40
CA LYS A 46 -8.30 -9.24 6.63
C LYS A 46 -7.21 -8.71 5.68
N GLY A 47 -7.55 -8.53 4.41
CA GLY A 47 -6.64 -7.95 3.41
C GLY A 47 -6.22 -6.52 3.79
N ALA A 48 -7.16 -5.69 4.22
CA ALA A 48 -6.88 -4.33 4.68
C ALA A 48 -5.94 -4.31 5.89
N GLN A 49 -6.11 -5.22 6.86
CA GLN A 49 -5.22 -5.30 8.02
C GLN A 49 -3.79 -5.70 7.61
N ILE A 50 -3.65 -6.73 6.77
CA ILE A 50 -2.33 -7.15 6.27
C ILE A 50 -1.69 -6.00 5.48
N TYR A 51 -2.48 -5.28 4.68
CA TYR A 51 -2.02 -4.14 3.91
C TYR A 51 -1.50 -3.02 4.83
N ALA A 52 -2.27 -2.66 5.87
CA ALA A 52 -1.90 -1.64 6.85
C ALA A 52 -0.57 -1.94 7.55
N GLU A 53 -0.31 -3.22 7.83
CA GLU A 53 0.90 -3.67 8.53
C GLU A 53 2.13 -3.78 7.64
N ASN A 54 1.95 -4.08 6.34
CA ASN A 54 3.07 -4.55 5.50
C ASN A 54 3.25 -3.80 4.17
N CYS A 55 2.19 -3.17 3.65
CA CYS A 55 2.17 -2.64 2.29
C CYS A 55 2.13 -1.10 2.23
N VAL A 56 1.56 -0.45 3.25
CA VAL A 56 1.40 1.01 3.34
C VAL A 56 2.70 1.76 3.13
N GLN A 57 3.80 1.28 3.72
CA GLN A 57 5.08 1.98 3.67
C GLN A 57 5.59 2.22 2.24
N CYS A 58 5.23 1.34 1.29
CA CYS A 58 5.59 1.51 -0.12
C CYS A 58 4.43 2.01 -0.98
N HIS A 59 3.22 1.51 -0.74
CA HIS A 59 2.05 1.75 -1.60
C HIS A 59 1.12 2.86 -1.10
N GLY A 60 1.39 3.45 0.07
CA GLY A 60 0.61 4.51 0.68
C GLY A 60 -0.62 4.03 1.45
N PRO A 61 -1.11 4.78 2.44
CA PRO A 61 -2.30 4.43 3.23
C PRO A 61 -3.58 4.34 2.39
N TYR A 62 -3.63 5.03 1.24
CA TYR A 62 -4.74 5.01 0.31
C TYR A 62 -4.43 4.28 -1.00
N GLY A 63 -3.34 3.51 -1.05
CA GLY A 63 -2.90 2.88 -2.29
C GLY A 63 -2.38 3.88 -3.33
N GLU A 64 -2.02 5.11 -2.93
CA GLU A 64 -1.61 6.19 -3.83
C GLU A 64 -0.15 6.06 -4.34
N GLY A 65 0.63 5.13 -3.79
CA GLY A 65 2.01 4.85 -4.21
C GLY A 65 3.06 5.67 -3.45
N VAL A 66 3.94 6.34 -4.20
CA VAL A 66 5.26 6.90 -3.83
C VAL A 66 6.40 5.93 -4.15
N VAL A 67 6.71 4.98 -3.28
CA VAL A 67 7.85 4.04 -3.48
C VAL A 67 7.45 2.88 -4.37
N GLY A 68 6.32 2.28 -4.06
CA GLY A 68 5.63 1.30 -4.89
C GLY A 68 4.62 1.99 -5.80
N MET A 69 4.20 1.26 -6.83
CA MET A 69 3.20 1.76 -7.77
C MET A 69 1.87 2.04 -7.08
N PRO A 70 1.06 2.99 -7.58
CA PRO A 70 -0.27 3.20 -7.05
C PRO A 70 -1.14 1.96 -7.32
N LEU A 71 -1.83 1.53 -6.27
CA LEU A 71 -2.76 0.40 -6.28
C LEU A 71 -4.22 0.86 -6.29
N ASN A 72 -4.50 2.14 -6.01
CA ASN A 72 -5.85 2.73 -6.03
C ASN A 72 -6.39 3.04 -7.43
N ARG A 73 -5.88 2.34 -8.43
CA ARG A 73 -6.21 2.50 -9.84
C ARG A 73 -7.62 2.05 -10.13
N ALA A 74 -8.35 2.82 -10.95
CA ALA A 74 -9.70 2.47 -11.36
C ALA A 74 -9.74 1.10 -12.07
N GLU A 75 -8.70 0.79 -12.85
CA GLU A 75 -8.58 -0.48 -13.58
C GLU A 75 -8.58 -1.73 -12.68
N PHE A 76 -8.20 -1.62 -11.41
CA PHE A 76 -8.22 -2.75 -10.49
C PHE A 76 -9.58 -2.99 -9.81
N ARG A 77 -10.47 -1.99 -9.83
CA ARG A 77 -11.82 -2.06 -9.22
C ARG A 77 -12.81 -2.77 -10.14
N VAL A 78 -12.58 -4.07 -10.31
CA VAL A 78 -13.36 -4.94 -11.20
C VAL A 78 -13.76 -6.20 -10.45
N ALA A 79 -15.00 -6.64 -10.61
CA ALA A 79 -15.50 -7.86 -9.97
C ALA A 79 -14.59 -9.08 -10.30
N PRO A 80 -13.96 -9.74 -9.30
CA PRO A 80 -12.99 -10.81 -9.53
C PRO A 80 -13.53 -12.01 -10.32
N ALA A 81 -14.85 -12.24 -10.29
CA ALA A 81 -15.51 -13.32 -11.01
C ALA A 81 -15.72 -13.04 -12.51
N SER A 82 -15.63 -11.77 -12.93
CA SER A 82 -15.78 -11.38 -14.35
C SER A 82 -14.58 -11.84 -15.20
N PRO A 83 -14.70 -11.95 -16.54
CA PRO A 83 -13.56 -12.32 -17.39
C PRO A 83 -12.32 -11.43 -17.19
N ALA A 84 -12.49 -10.10 -17.24
CA ALA A 84 -11.40 -9.15 -16.99
C ALA A 84 -10.90 -9.21 -15.53
N GLY A 85 -11.81 -9.38 -14.58
CA GLY A 85 -11.46 -9.51 -13.16
C GLY A 85 -10.58 -10.73 -12.87
N LYS A 86 -10.77 -11.85 -13.56
CA LYS A 86 -9.91 -13.03 -13.38
C LYS A 86 -8.47 -12.79 -13.81
N GLU A 87 -8.27 -12.05 -14.90
CA GLU A 87 -6.95 -11.67 -15.40
C GLU A 87 -6.25 -10.71 -14.43
N ILE A 88 -6.96 -9.68 -13.96
CA ILE A 88 -6.46 -8.72 -12.96
C ILE A 88 -6.14 -9.42 -11.64
N TYR A 89 -7.03 -10.30 -11.18
CA TYR A 89 -6.83 -11.09 -9.97
C TYR A 89 -5.56 -11.92 -10.08
N ALA A 90 -5.38 -12.66 -11.19
CA ALA A 90 -4.19 -13.47 -11.41
C ALA A 90 -2.92 -12.61 -11.43
N TYR A 91 -2.94 -11.48 -12.14
CA TYR A 91 -1.83 -10.53 -12.16
C TYR A 91 -1.44 -10.04 -10.76
N LEU A 92 -2.41 -9.54 -9.98
CA LEU A 92 -2.18 -9.01 -8.63
C LEU A 92 -1.72 -10.11 -7.67
N PHE A 93 -2.45 -11.24 -7.64
CA PHE A 93 -2.13 -12.39 -6.80
C PHE A 93 -0.71 -12.89 -7.09
N ASP A 94 -0.37 -13.11 -8.36
CA ASP A 94 0.95 -13.59 -8.74
C ASP A 94 2.02 -12.60 -8.33
N THR A 95 1.81 -11.31 -8.61
CA THR A 95 2.75 -10.23 -8.27
C THR A 95 3.04 -10.20 -6.78
N ILE A 96 2.01 -10.28 -5.93
CA ILE A 96 2.17 -10.34 -4.47
C ILE A 96 2.87 -11.63 -4.06
N ALA A 97 2.43 -12.77 -4.59
CA ALA A 97 2.94 -14.07 -4.19
C ALA A 97 4.44 -14.22 -4.43
N ARG A 98 4.91 -13.89 -5.64
CA ARG A 98 6.30 -14.08 -6.06
C ARG A 98 7.16 -12.83 -5.95
N GLY A 99 6.55 -11.68 -5.69
CA GLY A 99 7.24 -10.40 -5.77
C GLY A 99 7.64 -10.02 -7.21
N ARG A 100 8.43 -8.95 -7.28
CA ARG A 100 9.10 -8.42 -8.47
C ARG A 100 10.55 -8.16 -8.10
N GLU A 101 11.46 -8.88 -8.77
CA GLU A 101 12.89 -8.65 -8.62
C GLU A 101 13.21 -7.19 -9.00
N GLY A 102 13.96 -6.50 -8.14
CA GLY A 102 14.53 -5.20 -8.46
C GLY A 102 15.79 -5.34 -9.30
N ASN A 103 16.53 -4.25 -9.44
CA ASN A 103 17.92 -4.34 -9.89
C ASN A 103 18.85 -4.63 -8.70
N ALA A 104 20.12 -5.01 -8.95
CA ALA A 104 21.07 -5.40 -7.90
C ALA A 104 21.38 -4.31 -6.84
N ALA A 105 20.86 -3.09 -6.99
CA ALA A 105 20.94 -2.00 -6.04
C ALA A 105 19.51 -1.60 -5.63
N HIS A 106 18.99 -2.26 -4.59
CA HIS A 106 17.64 -2.02 -4.05
C HIS A 106 17.30 -0.51 -3.99
N TYR A 107 16.06 -0.16 -4.39
CA TYR A 107 15.44 1.18 -4.36
C TYR A 107 15.79 2.19 -5.47
N GLN A 108 16.55 1.83 -6.50
CA GLN A 108 16.93 2.85 -7.49
C GLN A 108 15.75 3.35 -8.35
N TRP A 109 15.41 4.62 -8.14
CA TRP A 109 14.74 5.44 -9.11
C TRP A 109 15.79 6.03 -10.05
N VAL A 110 15.46 6.08 -11.33
CA VAL A 110 16.33 6.68 -12.35
C VAL A 110 15.58 7.74 -13.12
N ARG A 111 16.27 8.84 -13.43
CA ARG A 111 15.75 9.85 -14.34
C ARG A 111 15.76 9.27 -15.76
N VAL A 112 14.60 9.36 -16.42
CA VAL A 112 14.40 9.00 -17.83
C VAL A 112 13.80 10.18 -18.58
N LYS A 113 13.88 10.15 -19.90
CA LYS A 113 13.15 11.07 -20.78
C LYS A 113 11.91 10.36 -21.32
N THR A 114 10.74 10.96 -21.15
CA THR A 114 9.51 10.47 -21.79
C THR A 114 9.64 10.53 -23.32
N PRO A 115 8.79 9.84 -24.10
CA PRO A 115 8.76 9.96 -25.55
C PRO A 115 8.61 11.42 -26.04
N GLU A 116 8.00 12.29 -25.24
CA GLU A 116 7.83 13.72 -25.51
C GLU A 116 9.03 14.58 -25.05
N GLY A 117 10.06 13.99 -24.45
CA GLY A 117 11.28 14.66 -24.00
C GLY A 117 11.21 15.30 -22.60
N LYS A 118 10.15 15.06 -21.82
CA LYS A 118 10.03 15.54 -20.43
C LYS A 118 10.88 14.67 -19.49
N ASP A 119 11.43 15.24 -18.42
CA ASP A 119 12.02 14.46 -17.34
C ASP A 119 10.94 13.69 -16.57
N ALA A 120 11.21 12.42 -16.28
CA ALA A 120 10.36 11.55 -15.49
C ALA A 120 11.19 10.58 -14.66
N TRP A 121 10.56 9.97 -13.67
CA TRP A 121 11.17 8.93 -12.85
C TRP A 121 10.71 7.53 -13.31
N MET A 122 11.66 6.60 -13.34
CA MET A 122 11.41 5.17 -13.49
C MET A 122 11.87 4.43 -12.24
N SER A 123 11.05 3.50 -11.75
CA SER A 123 11.35 2.68 -10.57
C SER A 123 11.86 1.30 -10.95
N TYR A 124 12.98 0.90 -10.34
CA TYR A 124 13.42 -0.49 -10.22
C TYR A 124 13.30 -1.00 -8.78
N THR A 125 12.41 -0.38 -8.00
CA THR A 125 12.22 -0.77 -6.60
C THR A 125 11.73 -2.21 -6.53
N GLU A 126 12.50 -3.06 -5.86
CA GLU A 126 12.13 -4.44 -5.60
C GLU A 126 10.86 -4.51 -4.76
N MET A 127 9.97 -5.43 -5.13
CA MET A 127 8.89 -5.87 -4.26
C MET A 127 9.21 -7.31 -3.86
N PRO A 128 9.47 -7.60 -2.57
CA PRO A 128 9.81 -8.96 -2.16
C PRO A 128 8.63 -9.91 -2.41
N ALA A 129 8.94 -11.21 -2.47
CA ALA A 129 7.91 -12.24 -2.47
C ALA A 129 7.17 -12.27 -1.13
N TRP A 130 5.84 -12.38 -1.16
CA TRP A 130 5.04 -12.46 0.07
C TRP A 130 4.49 -13.86 0.35
N LEU A 131 4.33 -14.72 -0.65
CA LEU A 131 3.86 -16.09 -0.42
C LEU A 131 4.99 -16.97 0.12
N LYS A 132 4.69 -17.80 1.14
CA LYS A 132 5.63 -18.76 1.75
C LYS A 132 6.32 -19.68 0.77
N GLU A 133 5.61 -20.15 -0.27
CA GLU A 133 6.19 -20.99 -1.32
C GLU A 133 7.31 -20.30 -2.09
N HIS A 134 7.30 -18.97 -2.13
CA HIS A 134 8.30 -18.13 -2.78
C HIS A 134 9.22 -17.41 -1.79
N GLY A 135 9.25 -17.84 -0.52
CA GLY A 135 10.13 -17.29 0.51
C GLY A 135 9.56 -16.14 1.33
N GLY A 136 8.30 -15.74 1.09
CA GLY A 136 7.62 -14.69 1.84
C GLY A 136 6.96 -15.18 3.14
N PRO A 137 6.38 -14.26 3.94
CA PRO A 137 5.81 -14.60 5.26
C PRO A 137 4.35 -15.07 5.23
N LEU A 138 3.60 -14.86 4.14
CA LEU A 138 2.15 -15.04 4.06
C LEU A 138 1.76 -16.40 3.48
N ASP A 139 0.62 -16.93 3.92
CA ASP A 139 -0.02 -18.08 3.27
C ASP A 139 -0.90 -17.65 2.07
N GLU A 140 -1.38 -18.63 1.30
CA GLU A 140 -2.18 -18.39 0.10
C GLU A 140 -3.47 -17.60 0.40
N GLU A 141 -4.11 -17.89 1.54
CA GLU A 141 -5.34 -17.23 1.96
C GLU A 141 -5.12 -15.76 2.35
N ALA A 142 -3.96 -15.43 2.93
CA ALA A 142 -3.55 -14.06 3.20
C ALA A 142 -3.24 -13.29 1.90
N VAL A 143 -2.55 -13.90 0.94
CA VAL A 143 -2.31 -13.28 -0.39
C VAL A 143 -3.63 -13.05 -1.12
N LYS A 144 -4.54 -14.02 -1.10
CA LYS A 144 -5.90 -13.89 -1.64
C LYS A 144 -6.68 -12.74 -0.98
N ALA A 145 -6.62 -12.63 0.35
CA ALA A 145 -7.27 -11.54 1.08
C ALA A 145 -6.75 -10.16 0.62
N LEU A 146 -5.43 -10.02 0.48
CA LEU A 146 -4.80 -8.80 -0.07
C LEU A 146 -5.27 -8.49 -1.49
N THR A 147 -5.26 -9.49 -2.39
CA THR A 147 -5.71 -9.31 -3.78
C THR A 147 -7.16 -8.85 -3.83
N LEU A 148 -8.03 -9.50 -3.04
CA LEU A 148 -9.44 -9.13 -2.98
C LEU A 148 -9.64 -7.73 -2.39
N PHE A 149 -8.87 -7.34 -1.38
CA PHE A 149 -8.88 -5.97 -0.85
C PHE A 149 -8.50 -4.94 -1.91
N ILE A 150 -7.41 -5.15 -2.66
CA ILE A 150 -6.97 -4.22 -3.71
C ILE A 150 -8.06 -4.06 -4.79
N MET A 151 -8.69 -5.17 -5.19
CA MET A 151 -9.75 -5.17 -6.20
C MET A 151 -11.13 -4.75 -5.67
N TYR A 152 -11.28 -4.59 -4.36
CA TYR A 152 -12.58 -4.34 -3.74
C TYR A 152 -13.14 -3.01 -4.21
N ASP A 153 -14.37 -3.03 -4.69
CA ASP A 153 -15.13 -1.83 -5.01
C ASP A 153 -16.18 -1.64 -3.93
N ASP A 154 -15.92 -0.73 -2.99
CA ASP A 154 -16.82 -0.45 -1.87
C ASP A 154 -17.99 0.42 -2.35
N PRO A 155 -19.25 -0.05 -2.30
CA PRO A 155 -20.39 0.74 -2.75
C PRO A 155 -20.65 2.00 -1.89
N SER A 156 -20.07 2.06 -0.69
CA SER A 156 -20.24 3.13 0.28
C SER A 156 -19.09 4.16 0.30
N GLY A 157 -18.03 3.93 -0.47
CA GLY A 157 -16.84 4.79 -0.48
C GLY A 157 -15.64 4.13 -1.15
N SER A 158 -14.43 4.60 -0.88
CA SER A 158 -13.22 3.90 -1.33
C SER A 158 -12.81 2.87 -0.28
N GLN A 159 -12.48 1.63 -0.70
CA GLN A 159 -11.95 0.60 0.20
C GLN A 159 -10.70 1.06 0.96
N TRP A 160 -9.96 1.99 0.35
CA TRP A 160 -8.74 2.57 0.87
C TRP A 160 -8.96 3.34 2.19
N TYR A 161 -10.17 3.84 2.48
CA TYR A 161 -10.48 4.46 3.77
C TYR A 161 -10.43 3.48 4.94
N MET A 162 -10.53 2.16 4.71
CA MET A 162 -10.36 1.17 5.78
C MET A 162 -8.99 1.30 6.46
N VAL A 163 -7.97 1.62 5.67
CA VAL A 163 -6.57 1.79 6.10
C VAL A 163 -6.25 3.27 6.32
N GLY A 164 -6.58 4.13 5.36
CA GLY A 164 -6.17 5.52 5.37
C GLY A 164 -6.78 6.38 6.48
N ASP A 165 -8.00 6.07 6.93
CA ASP A 165 -8.59 6.69 8.13
C ASP A 165 -8.25 5.91 9.40
N SER A 166 -7.57 4.76 9.27
CA SER A 166 -7.23 3.84 10.37
C SER A 166 -8.43 3.41 11.22
N SER A 167 -9.65 3.46 10.65
CA SER A 167 -10.90 3.18 11.36
C SER A 167 -11.25 1.69 11.43
N LYS A 168 -10.86 0.94 10.40
CA LYS A 168 -11.15 -0.51 10.25
C LYS A 168 -9.89 -1.37 10.25
N ALA A 169 -8.79 -0.86 9.71
CA ALA A 169 -7.48 -1.49 9.67
C ALA A 169 -6.41 -0.47 10.10
N PRO A 170 -6.16 -0.33 11.42
CA PRO A 170 -5.24 0.68 11.92
C PRO A 170 -3.79 0.35 11.55
N ILE A 171 -3.05 1.38 11.13
CA ILE A 171 -1.61 1.29 10.90
C ILE A 171 -0.89 1.23 12.27
N PRO A 172 0.19 0.44 12.41
CA PRO A 172 0.98 0.42 13.64
C PRO A 172 1.43 1.81 14.09
N ALA A 173 1.31 2.08 15.39
CA ALA A 173 1.67 3.36 15.97
C ALA A 173 3.19 3.65 15.87
N ALA A 174 3.55 4.93 15.83
CA ALA A 174 4.93 5.39 15.77
C ALA A 174 5.72 5.02 17.05
N ASP A 175 6.93 4.48 16.91
CA ASP A 175 7.87 4.38 18.02
C ASP A 175 8.66 5.68 18.16
N LEU A 176 8.20 6.54 19.08
CA LEU A 176 8.88 7.78 19.45
C LEU A 176 9.51 7.69 20.84
N THR A 177 9.76 6.47 21.34
CA THR A 177 10.36 6.28 22.66
C THR A 177 11.81 6.78 22.68
N PRO A 178 12.17 7.70 23.59
CA PRO A 178 13.54 8.12 23.77
C PRO A 178 14.41 6.99 24.34
N ASP A 179 15.71 7.05 24.11
CA ASP A 179 16.69 6.18 24.75
C ASP A 179 16.98 6.62 26.20
N GLU A 180 17.97 5.98 26.83
CA GLU A 180 18.43 6.27 28.20
C GLU A 180 18.92 7.71 28.41
N THR A 181 19.26 8.43 27.34
CA THR A 181 19.64 9.86 27.39
C THR A 181 18.44 10.80 27.32
N GLY A 182 17.23 10.26 27.14
CA GLY A 182 16.01 11.04 26.98
C GLY A 182 15.83 11.62 25.57
N VAL A 183 16.59 11.14 24.59
CA VAL A 183 16.54 11.60 23.20
C VAL A 183 16.08 10.47 22.27
N ILE A 184 15.32 10.79 21.23
CA ILE A 184 14.96 9.81 20.19
C ILE A 184 16.22 9.51 19.36
N PRO A 185 16.74 8.27 19.36
CA PRO A 185 17.97 7.93 18.65
C PRO A 185 17.74 7.96 17.14
N LEU A 186 18.63 8.66 16.42
CA LEU A 186 18.63 8.75 14.96
C LEU A 186 20.05 8.43 14.45
N PRO A 187 20.19 7.66 13.35
CA PRO A 187 21.48 7.25 12.79
C PRO A 187 22.31 8.45 12.32
N ASP A 188 23.65 8.34 12.32
CA ASP A 188 24.49 9.34 11.64
C ASP A 188 24.46 9.12 10.13
N ALA A 189 24.33 10.21 9.38
CA ALA A 189 24.45 10.24 7.93
C ALA A 189 25.88 10.58 7.51
N ASP A 190 26.26 10.20 6.28
CA ASP A 190 27.55 10.54 5.66
C ASP A 190 27.59 12.02 5.21
N VAL A 191 27.55 12.91 6.20
CA VAL A 191 27.55 14.38 6.06
C VAL A 191 28.34 15.01 7.21
N PRO A 192 28.75 16.29 7.13
CA PRO A 192 29.44 16.96 8.24
C PRO A 192 28.67 16.87 9.57
N GLU A 193 29.40 16.83 10.68
CA GLU A 193 28.85 16.68 12.03
C GLU A 193 27.80 17.75 12.38
N GLU A 194 28.02 18.99 11.94
CA GLU A 194 27.07 20.10 12.13
C GLU A 194 25.73 19.87 11.41
N VAL A 195 25.77 19.25 10.22
CA VAL A 195 24.56 18.89 9.45
C VAL A 195 23.81 17.78 10.18
N ASN A 196 24.51 16.74 10.64
CA ASN A 196 23.94 15.69 11.48
C ASN A 196 23.25 16.27 12.72
N ALA A 197 23.93 17.14 13.47
CA ALA A 197 23.38 17.74 14.68
C ALA A 197 22.12 18.57 14.41
N THR A 198 22.17 19.44 13.39
CA THR A 198 21.07 20.36 13.04
C THR A 198 19.86 19.60 12.51
N ALA A 199 20.05 18.68 11.56
CA ALA A 199 18.96 17.89 10.99
C ALA A 199 18.26 17.03 12.03
N LYS A 200 19.02 16.34 12.90
CA LYS A 200 18.45 15.51 13.98
C LYS A 200 17.66 16.34 14.97
N ALA A 201 18.09 17.56 15.29
CA ALA A 201 17.33 18.46 16.15
C ALA A 201 15.98 18.85 15.52
N LEU A 202 15.97 19.20 14.22
CA LEU A 202 14.74 19.51 13.48
C LEU A 202 13.80 18.30 13.41
N LEU A 203 14.32 17.11 13.11
CA LEU A 203 13.52 15.87 13.00
C LEU A 203 12.88 15.44 14.33
N ARG A 204 13.48 15.82 15.47
CA ARG A 204 12.94 15.56 16.82
C ARG A 204 11.93 16.61 17.27
N ASP A 205 11.89 17.77 16.63
CA ASP A 205 10.95 18.83 16.97
C ASP A 205 9.54 18.48 16.45
N LEU A 206 8.78 17.77 17.27
CA LEU A 206 7.39 17.38 16.98
C LEU A 206 6.42 18.59 16.95
N ALA A 207 6.84 19.77 17.42
CA ALA A 207 6.02 20.97 17.26
C ALA A 207 6.20 21.58 15.87
N LYS A 208 7.37 21.39 15.25
CA LYS A 208 7.75 22.00 13.97
C LYS A 208 7.64 21.06 12.77
N THR A 209 8.23 19.86 12.85
CA THR A 209 8.38 18.96 11.69
C THR A 209 7.43 17.79 11.71
N GLN A 210 7.26 17.09 12.84
CA GLN A 210 6.47 15.86 12.95
C GLN A 210 6.90 14.74 11.97
N CYS A 211 8.08 14.79 11.36
CA CYS A 211 8.49 13.80 10.36
C CYS A 211 8.40 12.36 10.89
N LEU A 212 8.81 12.14 12.14
CA LEU A 212 8.82 10.84 12.79
C LEU A 212 7.41 10.28 13.10
N THR A 213 6.34 11.10 13.06
CA THR A 213 4.98 10.58 13.25
C THR A 213 4.47 9.82 12.04
N CYS A 214 5.09 10.01 10.88
CA CYS A 214 4.74 9.32 9.64
C CYS A 214 5.87 8.45 9.10
N HIS A 215 7.11 8.95 9.15
CA HIS A 215 8.28 8.28 8.60
C HIS A 215 9.07 7.54 9.66
N ARG A 216 9.70 6.45 9.23
CA ARG A 216 10.73 5.76 9.99
C ARG A 216 12.12 6.28 9.61
N ILE A 217 12.97 6.48 10.61
CA ILE A 217 14.40 6.83 10.45
C ILE A 217 15.20 6.03 11.47
N GLY A 218 16.03 5.11 11.00
CA GLY A 218 16.70 4.09 11.79
C GLY A 218 15.68 3.15 12.45
N SER A 219 15.68 3.12 13.78
CA SER A 219 14.80 2.27 14.59
C SER A 219 13.54 2.97 15.07
N LYS A 220 13.35 4.25 14.73
CA LYS A 220 12.31 5.11 15.31
C LYS A 220 11.38 5.69 14.26
N GLY A 221 10.18 6.05 14.68
CA GLY A 221 9.15 6.65 13.84
C GLY A 221 8.01 5.70 13.46
N ALA A 222 7.27 6.05 12.41
CA ALA A 222 6.05 5.35 11.99
C ALA A 222 6.18 4.68 10.61
N TYR A 223 5.12 3.98 10.21
CA TYR A 223 5.05 3.18 8.97
C TYR A 223 4.04 3.73 7.95
N ILE A 224 3.61 4.99 8.12
CA ILE A 224 2.63 5.64 7.23
C ILE A 224 3.31 6.13 5.96
N GLY A 225 4.41 6.87 6.14
CA GLY A 225 5.30 7.28 5.06
C GLY A 225 6.41 6.26 4.85
N PRO A 226 7.15 6.37 3.73
CA PRO A 226 8.26 5.48 3.46
C PRO A 226 9.37 5.56 4.49
N ASP A 227 10.12 4.46 4.62
CA ASP A 227 11.34 4.42 5.41
C ASP A 227 12.41 5.32 4.80
N LEU A 228 12.91 6.29 5.57
CA LEU A 228 13.93 7.22 5.12
C LEU A 228 15.34 6.82 5.61
N SER A 229 15.48 5.67 6.28
CA SER A 229 16.75 5.18 6.84
C SER A 229 17.84 4.93 5.80
N GLN A 230 17.45 4.77 4.53
CA GLN A 230 18.36 4.52 3.40
C GLN A 230 17.96 5.36 2.18
N LEU A 231 17.40 6.55 2.40
CA LEU A 231 16.90 7.41 1.31
C LEU A 231 18.01 7.74 0.30
N GLY A 232 19.26 7.85 0.75
CA GLY A 232 20.42 8.09 -0.11
C GLY A 232 20.69 7.00 -1.15
N LEU A 233 20.09 5.82 -1.02
CA LEU A 233 20.18 4.73 -2.00
C LEU A 233 19.10 4.80 -3.10
N TRP A 234 18.11 5.68 -2.97
CA TRP A 234 16.97 5.74 -3.90
C TRP A 234 17.30 6.33 -5.27
N GLY A 235 18.50 6.91 -5.46
CA GLY A 235 18.88 7.52 -6.73
C GLY A 235 18.21 8.87 -7.03
N ILE A 236 17.48 9.43 -6.06
CA ILE A 236 16.92 10.79 -6.14
C ILE A 236 17.99 11.84 -5.83
N ASP A 237 17.81 13.05 -6.37
CA ASP A 237 18.70 14.19 -6.11
C ASP A 237 18.13 15.15 -5.07
N LYS A 238 18.99 16.06 -4.61
CA LYS A 238 18.64 17.05 -3.58
C LYS A 238 17.56 17.99 -4.05
N GLU A 239 17.60 18.42 -5.31
CA GLU A 239 16.61 19.30 -5.89
C GLU A 239 15.23 18.67 -5.81
N PHE A 240 15.08 17.41 -6.22
CA PHE A 240 13.82 16.68 -6.07
C PHE A 240 13.36 16.61 -4.62
N LEU A 241 14.25 16.21 -3.70
CA LEU A 241 13.88 16.01 -2.29
C LEU A 241 13.46 17.32 -1.61
N VAL A 242 14.16 18.42 -1.87
CA VAL A 242 13.80 19.75 -1.36
C VAL A 242 12.43 20.17 -1.89
N GLU A 243 12.18 20.03 -3.18
CA GLU A 243 10.89 20.42 -3.77
C GLU A 243 9.75 19.53 -3.27
N TRP A 244 10.01 18.25 -3.03
CA TRP A 244 9.04 17.32 -2.45
C TRP A 244 8.67 17.72 -1.02
N ILE A 245 9.65 18.00 -0.16
CA ILE A 245 9.40 18.45 1.22
C ILE A 245 8.64 19.79 1.23
N LYS A 246 9.02 20.72 0.34
CA LYS A 246 8.37 22.05 0.26
C LYS A 246 6.91 21.94 -0.18
N ARG A 247 6.64 21.17 -1.24
CA ARG A 247 5.39 21.23 -2.03
C ARG A 247 4.72 19.86 -2.21
N ALA A 248 4.78 18.98 -1.21
CA ALA A 248 4.13 17.67 -1.25
C ALA A 248 2.59 17.76 -1.40
N SER A 249 1.97 18.77 -0.81
CA SER A 249 0.51 18.97 -0.84
C SER A 249 0.14 20.46 -0.81
N GLY A 250 -1.15 20.76 -0.97
CA GLY A 250 -1.65 22.13 -1.03
C GLY A 250 -1.74 22.72 -2.45
N PRO A 251 -2.07 24.02 -2.58
CA PRO A 251 -2.37 24.65 -3.87
C PRO A 251 -1.18 24.72 -4.84
N ASN A 252 0.04 24.78 -4.31
CA ASN A 252 1.29 24.85 -5.10
C ASN A 252 1.99 23.50 -5.22
N ALA A 253 1.29 22.41 -4.93
CA ALA A 253 1.90 21.10 -4.83
C ALA A 253 2.50 20.65 -6.18
N MET A 254 3.56 19.85 -6.13
CA MET A 254 4.22 19.32 -7.33
C MET A 254 3.21 18.63 -8.28
N PRO A 255 3.40 18.67 -9.60
CA PRO A 255 2.56 17.91 -10.52
C PRO A 255 2.57 16.41 -10.21
N HIS A 256 1.43 15.71 -10.34
CA HIS A 256 1.31 14.29 -9.98
C HIS A 256 2.34 13.38 -10.68
N ASP A 257 2.71 13.71 -11.91
CA ASP A 257 3.68 12.98 -12.73
C ASP A 257 5.15 13.30 -12.39
N GLU A 258 5.39 14.18 -11.41
CA GLU A 258 6.72 14.58 -10.94
C GLU A 258 6.99 14.15 -9.49
N ARG A 259 6.00 13.61 -8.77
CA ARG A 259 6.10 13.26 -7.34
C ARG A 259 6.75 11.91 -7.06
N MET A 260 6.70 11.02 -8.03
CA MET A 260 7.11 9.63 -7.91
C MET A 260 7.35 9.04 -9.32
N PRO A 261 7.88 7.81 -9.43
CA PRO A 261 7.98 7.13 -10.70
C PRO A 261 6.65 6.98 -11.40
N ILE A 262 6.64 7.25 -12.70
CA ILE A 262 5.49 7.00 -13.57
C ILE A 262 5.73 5.78 -14.47
N TYR A 263 6.97 5.29 -14.52
CA TYR A 263 7.36 4.05 -15.19
C TYR A 263 7.81 3.03 -14.15
N TRP A 264 7.32 1.80 -14.29
CA TRP A 264 7.53 0.73 -13.33
C TRP A 264 8.03 -0.49 -14.09
N SER A 265 9.22 -1.01 -13.76
CA SER A 265 9.76 -2.16 -14.48
C SER A 265 8.81 -3.35 -14.35
N GLN A 266 8.21 -3.79 -15.46
CA GLN A 266 7.25 -4.89 -15.47
C GLN A 266 7.89 -6.27 -15.32
N ASN A 267 9.22 -6.37 -15.54
CA ASN A 267 9.90 -7.65 -15.64
C ASN A 267 10.44 -8.16 -14.31
N ARG A 268 10.08 -9.40 -14.00
CA ARG A 268 10.60 -10.26 -12.92
C ARG A 268 12.06 -10.70 -13.08
N ALA A 269 12.72 -10.25 -14.13
CA ALA A 269 14.15 -10.45 -14.37
C ALA A 269 14.53 -9.44 -15.45
N ILE A 270 15.53 -8.60 -15.20
CA ILE A 270 16.07 -7.68 -16.21
C ILE A 270 16.78 -8.53 -17.27
N THR A 271 16.02 -9.08 -18.23
CA THR A 271 16.53 -9.89 -19.35
C THR A 271 16.80 -9.05 -20.60
N SER A 272 16.47 -7.75 -20.55
CA SER A 272 16.58 -6.79 -21.65
C SER A 272 17.14 -5.47 -21.13
N THR A 273 18.03 -4.84 -21.92
CA THR A 273 18.54 -3.48 -21.71
C THR A 273 17.61 -2.40 -22.29
N GLU A 274 16.55 -2.79 -23.02
CA GLU A 274 15.58 -1.84 -23.57
C GLU A 274 14.57 -1.44 -22.50
N ILE A 275 14.50 -0.14 -22.22
CA ILE A 275 13.55 0.44 -21.27
C ILE A 275 12.21 0.65 -21.99
N ASP A 276 11.18 -0.06 -21.55
CA ASP A 276 9.81 0.16 -22.03
C ASP A 276 9.18 1.37 -21.34
N LEU A 277 8.92 2.43 -22.12
CA LEU A 277 8.28 3.67 -21.69
C LEU A 277 6.90 3.87 -22.35
N SER A 278 6.28 2.79 -22.83
CA SER A 278 4.98 2.84 -23.50
C SER A 278 3.81 2.98 -22.53
N GLU A 279 3.94 2.43 -21.32
CA GLU A 279 2.92 2.48 -20.28
C GLU A 279 3.37 3.36 -19.12
N ARG A 280 2.61 4.44 -18.87
CA ARG A 280 2.79 5.31 -17.71
C ARG A 280 1.66 5.13 -16.70
N VAL A 281 2.01 5.13 -15.42
CA VAL A 281 1.06 5.06 -14.31
C VAL A 281 1.26 6.27 -13.42
N VAL A 282 0.32 7.20 -13.44
CA VAL A 282 0.31 8.40 -12.61
C VAL A 282 -0.73 8.23 -11.52
N SER A 283 -0.36 8.45 -10.26
CA SER A 283 -1.31 8.44 -9.15
C SER A 283 -2.16 9.69 -9.16
N GLU A 284 -3.46 9.53 -8.92
CA GLU A 284 -4.42 10.64 -8.84
C GLU A 284 -4.57 11.21 -7.41
N GLY A 285 -3.83 10.66 -6.44
CA GLY A 285 -3.89 11.05 -5.03
C GLY A 285 -5.07 10.41 -4.27
N PRO A 286 -5.38 10.88 -3.04
CA PRO A 286 -4.75 12.00 -2.32
C PRO A 286 -3.34 11.65 -1.80
N TYR A 287 -2.47 12.65 -1.64
CA TYR A 287 -1.17 12.49 -0.97
C TYR A 287 -1.24 13.10 0.42
N TYR A 288 -0.81 12.32 1.43
CA TYR A 288 -0.95 12.72 2.83
C TYR A 288 0.23 13.55 3.37
N MET A 289 1.39 13.51 2.69
CA MET A 289 2.56 14.27 3.15
C MET A 289 2.26 15.78 3.12
N PRO A 290 2.31 16.48 4.27
CA PRO A 290 2.07 17.92 4.31
C PRO A 290 3.20 18.67 3.60
N ALA A 291 2.87 19.80 3.00
CA ALA A 291 3.87 20.78 2.56
C ALA A 291 4.53 21.46 3.77
N PHE A 292 5.84 21.70 3.67
CA PHE A 292 6.62 22.34 4.73
C PHE A 292 7.13 23.75 4.37
N GLU A 293 6.81 24.27 3.19
CA GLU A 293 7.22 25.62 2.77
C GLU A 293 6.74 26.75 3.72
N ASP A 294 5.63 26.54 4.43
CA ASP A 294 5.09 27.48 5.42
C ASP A 294 5.55 27.20 6.88
N ARG A 295 6.30 26.11 7.10
CA ARG A 295 6.71 25.64 8.45
C ARG A 295 8.21 25.65 8.69
N LEU A 296 8.99 25.45 7.64
CA LEU A 296 10.44 25.37 7.66
C LEU A 296 11.03 26.39 6.70
N THR A 297 12.22 26.93 7.00
CA THR A 297 12.95 27.75 6.04
C THR A 297 13.59 26.90 4.94
N ASP A 298 13.97 27.52 3.83
CA ASP A 298 14.67 26.84 2.73
C ASP A 298 15.98 26.20 3.21
N GLU A 299 16.71 26.86 4.13
CA GLU A 299 17.92 26.32 4.75
C GLU A 299 17.63 25.09 5.62
N GLU A 300 16.56 25.12 6.42
CA GLU A 300 16.17 23.98 7.27
C GLU A 300 15.79 22.77 6.42
N ILE A 301 15.02 22.97 5.34
CA ILE A 301 14.66 21.90 4.41
C ILE A 301 15.90 21.37 3.70
N SER A 302 16.79 22.25 3.26
CA SER A 302 18.05 21.88 2.60
C SER A 302 18.95 21.02 3.51
N VAL A 303 19.05 21.37 4.80
CA VAL A 303 19.81 20.60 5.80
C VAL A 303 19.18 19.23 6.07
N ILE A 304 17.85 19.17 6.17
CA ILE A 304 17.14 17.88 6.30
C ILE A 304 17.40 17.01 5.05
N ALA A 305 17.33 17.60 3.85
CA ALA A 305 17.56 16.88 2.60
C ALA A 305 19.00 16.34 2.52
N ASP A 306 20.01 17.14 2.88
CA ASP A 306 21.41 16.68 2.93
C ASP A 306 21.59 15.50 3.88
N TYR A 307 21.05 15.61 5.09
CA TYR A 307 21.12 14.54 6.08
C TYR A 307 20.46 13.26 5.57
N LEU A 308 19.23 13.34 5.03
CA LEU A 308 18.51 12.16 4.54
C LEU A 308 19.20 11.51 3.33
N LEU A 309 19.77 12.29 2.41
CA LEU A 309 20.54 11.76 1.28
C LEU A 309 21.89 11.15 1.71
N GLY A 310 22.41 11.55 2.86
CA GLY A 310 23.58 10.93 3.47
C GLY A 310 23.31 9.60 4.19
N LEU A 311 22.04 9.20 4.37
CA LEU A 311 21.67 7.91 4.95
C LEU A 311 21.70 6.81 3.88
N LYS A 312 22.62 5.85 4.01
CA LYS A 312 22.88 4.75 3.05
C LYS A 312 23.04 3.42 3.76
#